data_AF-A0A1F6MP04-F1
#
_entry.id   AF-A0A1F6MP04-F1
#
_cell.length_a   1.000
_cell.length_b   1.000
_cell.length_c   1.000
_cell.angle_alpha   90.00
_cell.angle_beta   90.00
_cell.angle_gamma   90.00
#
_symmetry.space_group_name_H-M   'P 1'
#
loop_
_entity.id
_entity.type
_entity.pdbx_description
1 polymer ?
#
loop_
_entity_poly.entity_id
_entity_poly.type
_entity_poly.pdbx_seq_one_letter_code
_entity_poly.pdbx_strand_id
1 'polypeptide(L)'
;MIPRRSIGSDNTTKETNMKILVIEDNRKHMEDARSFFAGQSDTEVVFAPDFKHAREHLEPGKVDGVISDIHFPSELDEWGAEHASCGVAVMVICQERVIPCVLNTAGYHHGRRYQWVCSLQRELTLPEIVDASNDRDAEADTKNWDEALHRLRELMEAGPCAQHNCYHNVRRGFDESLRHTCC
;
A
#
# COMPACT_ATOMS: atom_id res chain seq x y z
N MET A 1 11.27 -11.27 -58.33
CA MET A 1 10.51 -11.92 -57.23
C MET A 1 11.22 -11.58 -55.93
N ILE A 2 10.64 -10.73 -55.09
CA ILE A 2 11.23 -10.31 -53.81
C ILE A 2 10.56 -11.13 -52.70
N PRO A 3 11.31 -11.87 -51.87
CA PRO A 3 10.72 -12.67 -50.80
C PRO A 3 10.18 -11.74 -49.70
N ARG A 4 8.90 -11.90 -49.37
CA ARG A 4 8.28 -11.22 -48.22
C ARG A 4 8.82 -11.86 -46.94
N ARG A 5 9.55 -11.09 -46.13
CA ARG A 5 9.89 -11.47 -44.75
C ARG A 5 8.61 -11.46 -43.92
N SER A 6 8.23 -12.62 -43.39
CA SER A 6 7.19 -12.73 -42.37
C SER A 6 7.71 -12.13 -41.06
N ILE A 7 7.11 -11.04 -40.63
CA ILE A 7 7.34 -10.47 -39.29
C ILE A 7 6.58 -11.39 -38.33
N GLY A 8 7.30 -12.21 -37.59
CA GLY A 8 6.76 -13.03 -36.51
C GLY A 8 6.26 -12.13 -35.39
N SER A 9 4.95 -11.96 -35.31
CA SER A 9 4.24 -11.33 -34.20
C SER A 9 4.03 -12.38 -33.12
N ASP A 10 5.07 -12.66 -32.34
CA ASP A 10 4.95 -13.47 -31.12
C ASP A 10 5.42 -12.61 -29.93
N ASN A 11 4.69 -11.52 -29.70
CA ASN A 11 4.73 -10.77 -28.47
C ASN A 11 3.57 -11.28 -27.61
N THR A 12 3.66 -12.52 -27.13
CA THR A 12 2.92 -12.94 -25.95
C THR A 12 3.53 -12.17 -24.79
N THR A 13 3.02 -10.96 -24.55
CA THR A 13 3.30 -10.20 -23.34
C THR A 13 2.95 -11.09 -22.18
N LYS A 14 3.98 -11.60 -21.51
CA LYS A 14 3.84 -12.33 -20.26
C LYS A 14 3.21 -11.34 -19.29
N GLU A 15 1.89 -11.41 -19.12
CA GLU A 15 1.19 -10.64 -18.12
C GLU A 15 1.84 -10.98 -16.78
N THR A 16 2.63 -10.03 -16.26
CA THR A 16 3.24 -10.18 -14.96
C THR A 16 2.14 -9.91 -13.95
N ASN A 17 1.66 -10.96 -13.30
CA ASN A 17 0.75 -10.82 -12.18
C ASN A 17 1.38 -9.89 -11.13
N MET A 18 0.59 -8.93 -10.67
CA MET A 18 0.96 -8.00 -9.61
C MET A 18 1.01 -8.76 -8.28
N LYS A 19 2.08 -8.58 -7.50
CA LYS A 19 2.22 -9.20 -6.17
C LYS A 19 2.04 -8.16 -5.07
N ILE A 20 1.01 -8.29 -4.23
CA ILE A 20 0.76 -7.35 -3.14
C ILE A 20 0.85 -8.00 -1.75
N LEU A 21 1.10 -7.16 -0.74
CA LEU A 21 0.95 -7.51 0.66
C LEU A 21 -0.34 -6.92 1.23
N VAL A 22 -1.16 -7.75 1.87
CA VAL A 22 -2.32 -7.33 2.67
C VAL A 22 -2.04 -7.56 4.15
N ILE A 23 -2.13 -6.50 4.96
CA ILE A 23 -1.89 -6.55 6.41
C ILE A 23 -3.20 -6.29 7.15
N GLU A 24 -3.65 -7.26 7.93
CA GLU A 24 -4.94 -7.22 8.65
C GLU A 24 -4.93 -8.21 9.81
N ASP A 25 -5.19 -7.76 11.04
CA ASP A 25 -5.22 -8.61 12.23
C ASP A 25 -6.61 -9.21 12.50
N ASN A 26 -7.67 -8.50 12.10
CA ASN A 26 -9.03 -8.95 12.33
C ASN A 26 -9.35 -10.16 11.44
N ARG A 27 -9.62 -11.31 12.05
CA ARG A 27 -9.93 -12.55 11.33
C ARG A 27 -11.06 -12.42 10.31
N LYS A 28 -12.13 -11.69 10.65
CA LYS A 28 -13.28 -11.49 9.74
C LYS A 28 -12.86 -10.69 8.52
N HIS A 29 -12.21 -9.55 8.71
CA HIS A 29 -11.74 -8.72 7.61
C HIS A 29 -10.68 -9.41 6.75
N MET A 30 -9.82 -10.24 7.37
CA MET A 30 -8.87 -11.08 6.67
C MET A 30 -9.58 -12.13 5.78
N GLU A 31 -10.64 -12.77 6.27
CA GLU A 31 -11.46 -13.71 5.50
C GLU A 31 -12.19 -13.00 4.34
N ASP A 32 -12.70 -11.78 4.57
CA ASP A 32 -13.30 -10.93 3.53
C ASP A 32 -12.29 -10.58 2.44
N ALA A 33 -11.07 -10.18 2.83
CA ALA A 33 -9.98 -9.88 1.90
C ALA A 33 -9.62 -11.10 1.06
N ARG A 34 -9.45 -12.27 1.68
CA ARG A 34 -9.18 -13.53 0.95
C ARG A 34 -10.26 -13.85 -0.07
N SER A 35 -11.53 -13.68 0.31
CA SER A 35 -12.67 -13.92 -0.57
C SER A 35 -12.69 -12.95 -1.75
N PHE A 36 -12.42 -11.67 -1.51
CA PHE A 36 -12.31 -10.65 -2.56
C PHE A 36 -11.16 -10.94 -3.53
N PHE A 37 -9.95 -11.18 -3.01
CA PHE A 37 -8.75 -11.40 -3.83
C PHE A 37 -8.73 -12.74 -4.55
N ALA A 38 -9.47 -13.75 -4.09
CA ALA A 38 -9.66 -14.99 -4.85
C ALA A 38 -10.34 -14.75 -6.21
N GLY A 39 -11.06 -13.63 -6.38
CA GLY A 39 -11.65 -13.21 -7.64
C GLY A 39 -10.71 -12.42 -8.57
N GLN A 40 -9.50 -12.07 -8.13
CA GLN A 40 -8.57 -11.22 -8.88
C GLN A 40 -7.47 -12.07 -9.55
N SER A 41 -7.65 -12.42 -10.82
CA SER A 41 -6.74 -13.33 -11.54
C SER A 41 -5.35 -12.73 -11.84
N ASP A 42 -5.25 -11.41 -11.84
CA ASP A 42 -4.04 -10.62 -12.14
C ASP A 42 -3.23 -10.27 -10.89
N THR A 43 -3.67 -10.69 -9.70
CA THR A 43 -3.12 -10.28 -8.41
C THR A 43 -2.72 -11.49 -7.56
N GLU A 44 -1.43 -11.66 -7.30
CA GLU A 44 -0.90 -12.55 -6.26
C GLU A 44 -0.92 -11.82 -4.91
N VAL A 45 -1.48 -12.44 -3.87
CA VAL A 45 -1.61 -11.80 -2.55
C VAL A 45 -0.89 -12.58 -1.47
N VAL A 46 -0.03 -11.86 -0.73
CA VAL A 46 0.53 -12.31 0.54
C VAL A 46 -0.24 -11.67 1.68
N PHE A 47 -0.61 -12.45 2.69
CA PHE A 47 -1.35 -11.96 3.85
C PHE A 47 -0.48 -12.01 5.10
N ALA A 48 -0.48 -10.92 5.87
CA ALA A 48 0.21 -10.81 7.16
C ALA A 48 -0.77 -10.39 8.27
N PRO A 49 -0.83 -11.11 9.41
CA PRO A 49 -1.74 -10.77 10.49
C PRO A 49 -1.25 -9.67 11.42
N ASP A 50 0.03 -9.31 11.35
CA ASP A 50 0.67 -8.36 12.27
C ASP A 50 1.91 -7.73 11.64
N PHE A 51 2.55 -6.83 12.40
CA PHE A 51 3.74 -6.13 11.95
C PHE A 51 4.94 -7.05 11.72
N LYS A 52 5.11 -8.10 12.54
CA LYS A 52 6.22 -9.04 12.44
C LYS A 52 6.23 -9.71 11.07
N HIS A 53 5.09 -10.31 10.71
CA HIS A 53 4.93 -11.03 9.46
C HIS A 53 5.00 -10.08 8.27
N ALA A 54 4.46 -8.86 8.40
CA ALA A 54 4.53 -7.86 7.35
C ALA A 54 5.97 -7.48 6.99
N ARG A 55 6.84 -7.30 8.01
CA ARG A 55 8.23 -6.86 7.82
C ARG A 55 9.05 -7.76 6.89
N GLU A 56 8.76 -9.05 6.85
CA GLU A 56 9.46 -10.01 5.96
C GLU A 56 9.24 -9.71 4.47
N HIS A 57 8.16 -8.97 4.15
CA HIS A 57 7.74 -8.65 2.80
C HIS A 57 7.95 -7.18 2.41
N LEU A 58 8.29 -6.31 3.35
CA LEU A 58 8.47 -4.88 3.06
C LEU A 58 9.80 -4.55 2.38
N GLU A 59 10.67 -5.54 2.10
CA GLU A 59 11.93 -5.31 1.39
C GLU A 59 11.70 -5.00 -0.10
N PRO A 60 12.52 -4.12 -0.72
CA PRO A 60 12.37 -3.78 -2.14
C PRO A 60 12.34 -5.01 -3.04
N GLY A 61 11.34 -5.07 -3.94
CA GLY A 61 11.16 -6.16 -4.91
C GLY A 61 10.53 -7.45 -4.35
N LYS A 62 10.11 -7.49 -3.08
CA LYS A 62 9.34 -8.62 -2.52
C LYS A 62 7.87 -8.57 -2.88
N VAL A 63 7.32 -7.36 -2.92
CA VAL A 63 5.96 -7.04 -3.33
C VAL A 63 5.98 -5.75 -4.13
N ASP A 64 5.02 -5.60 -5.02
CA ASP A 64 4.82 -4.43 -5.88
C ASP A 64 3.95 -3.36 -5.21
N GLY A 65 3.19 -3.73 -4.17
CA GLY A 65 2.34 -2.81 -3.43
C GLY A 65 1.83 -3.37 -2.10
N VAL A 66 1.32 -2.49 -1.25
CA VAL A 66 0.84 -2.82 0.10
C VAL A 66 -0.55 -2.22 0.35
N ILE A 67 -1.44 -3.02 0.91
CA ILE A 67 -2.69 -2.58 1.53
C ILE A 67 -2.61 -2.94 3.01
N SER A 68 -2.73 -1.96 3.89
CA SER A 68 -2.58 -2.19 5.33
C SER A 68 -3.79 -1.66 6.08
N ASP A 69 -4.25 -2.41 7.08
CA ASP A 69 -5.01 -1.80 8.17
C ASP A 69 -4.17 -0.73 8.88
N ILE A 70 -4.84 0.17 9.61
CA ILE A 70 -4.17 1.23 10.36
C ILE A 70 -3.74 0.74 11.74
N HIS A 71 -4.55 -0.11 12.39
CA HIS A 71 -4.47 -0.40 13.81
C HIS A 71 -4.44 -1.90 14.11
N PHE A 72 -3.24 -2.45 14.14
CA PHE A 72 -3.02 -3.86 14.45
C PHE A 72 -1.90 -4.00 15.50
N PRO A 73 -1.80 -5.15 16.17
CA PRO A 73 -0.82 -5.37 17.24
C PRO A 73 0.62 -5.14 16.79
N SER A 74 1.39 -4.46 17.64
CA SER A 74 2.85 -4.38 17.50
C SER A 74 3.51 -5.44 18.39
N GLU A 75 4.64 -6.01 17.96
CA GLU A 75 5.46 -6.86 18.84
C GLU A 75 6.06 -6.10 20.03
N LEU A 76 6.08 -4.76 19.98
CA LEU A 76 6.71 -3.91 20.98
C LEU A 76 5.78 -3.56 22.14
N ASP A 77 4.53 -4.00 22.10
CA ASP A 77 3.56 -3.73 23.15
C ASP A 77 3.75 -4.67 24.36
N GLU A 78 4.92 -4.55 24.99
CA GLU A 78 5.14 -5.02 26.38
C GLU A 78 4.23 -4.28 27.38
N TRP A 79 3.54 -3.22 26.93
CA TRP A 79 2.70 -2.33 27.73
C TRP A 79 1.19 -2.53 27.53
N GLY A 80 0.77 -3.54 26.76
CA GLY A 80 -0.65 -3.88 26.63
C GLY A 80 -1.50 -2.83 25.90
N ALA A 81 -0.90 -2.00 25.04
CA ALA A 81 -1.67 -1.19 24.11
C ALA A 81 -2.21 -2.09 23.00
N GLU A 82 -3.48 -2.48 23.10
CA GLU A 82 -4.05 -3.56 22.27
C GLU A 82 -3.97 -3.27 20.74
N HIS A 83 -3.84 -2.01 20.30
CA HIS A 83 -3.81 -1.66 18.87
C HIS A 83 -2.96 -0.41 18.59
N ALA A 84 -1.65 -0.58 18.39
CA ALA A 84 -0.78 0.48 17.90
C ALA A 84 -1.13 0.87 16.45
N SER A 85 -0.81 2.10 16.03
CA SER A 85 -1.01 2.55 14.64
C SER A 85 0.09 2.06 13.70
N CYS A 86 0.34 0.75 13.70
CA CYS A 86 1.39 0.11 12.93
C CYS A 86 1.23 0.31 11.42
N GLY A 87 0.01 0.50 10.91
CA GLY A 87 -0.21 0.80 9.50
C GLY A 87 0.48 2.09 9.05
N VAL A 88 0.56 3.09 9.93
CA VAL A 88 1.28 4.34 9.64
C VAL A 88 2.79 4.09 9.53
N ALA A 89 3.34 3.24 10.40
CA ALA A 89 4.75 2.84 10.31
C ALA A 89 5.03 2.06 9.01
N VAL A 90 4.13 1.15 8.62
CA VAL A 90 4.20 0.46 7.31
C VAL A 90 4.21 1.47 6.17
N MET A 91 3.30 2.45 6.17
CA MET A 91 3.22 3.46 5.11
C MET A 91 4.51 4.27 4.98
N VAL A 92 5.14 4.65 6.11
CA VAL A 92 6.43 5.34 6.11
C VAL A 92 7.55 4.45 5.55
N ILE A 93 7.63 3.18 5.97
CA ILE A 93 8.61 2.21 5.44
C ILE A 93 8.42 2.03 3.93
N CYS A 94 7.18 1.89 3.48
CA CYS A 94 6.82 1.79 2.06
C CYS A 94 7.27 3.03 1.29
N GLN A 95 7.04 4.22 1.82
CA GLN A 95 7.50 5.47 1.20
C GLN A 95 9.02 5.51 1.08
N GLU A 96 9.76 5.17 2.14
CA GLU A 96 11.24 5.14 2.13
C GLU A 96 11.79 4.12 1.11
N ARG A 97 11.04 3.05 0.87
CA ARG A 97 11.42 1.94 -0.03
C ARG A 97 10.82 2.03 -1.42
N VAL A 98 10.08 3.10 -1.71
CA VAL A 98 9.40 3.33 -2.99
C VAL A 98 8.42 2.21 -3.33
N ILE A 99 7.69 1.74 -2.33
CA ILE A 99 6.63 0.73 -2.46
C ILE A 99 5.28 1.45 -2.33
N PRO A 100 4.42 1.39 -3.36
CA PRO A 100 3.05 1.91 -3.26
C PRO A 100 2.28 1.32 -2.08
N CYS A 101 1.62 2.16 -1.31
CA CYS A 101 0.93 1.76 -0.09
C CYS A 101 -0.39 2.50 0.08
N VAL A 102 -1.44 1.76 0.43
CA VAL A 102 -2.77 2.28 0.77
C VAL A 102 -3.12 1.82 2.19
N LEU A 103 -3.68 2.74 2.98
CA LEU A 103 -4.29 2.42 4.26
C LEU A 103 -5.78 2.12 4.06
N ASN A 104 -6.25 0.96 4.51
CA ASN A 104 -7.63 0.51 4.39
C ASN A 104 -8.21 0.16 5.77
N THR A 105 -9.18 0.95 6.25
CA THR A 105 -9.77 0.79 7.58
C THR A 105 -11.26 0.48 7.53
N ALA A 106 -11.75 -0.22 8.55
CA ALA A 106 -13.18 -0.42 8.76
C ALA A 106 -13.82 0.80 9.44
N GLY A 107 -13.04 1.69 10.05
CA GLY A 107 -13.53 2.91 10.69
C GLY A 107 -13.95 4.00 9.70
N TYR A 108 -14.17 5.20 10.22
CA TYR A 108 -14.38 6.42 9.43
C TYR A 108 -13.17 7.33 9.55
N HIS A 109 -12.56 7.72 8.44
CA HIS A 109 -11.28 8.45 8.43
C HIS A 109 -11.38 9.86 9.05
N HIS A 110 -12.57 10.46 9.15
CA HIS A 110 -12.79 11.70 9.93
C HIS A 110 -13.16 11.46 11.39
N GLY A 111 -13.16 10.20 11.85
CA GLY A 111 -13.30 9.84 13.25
C GLY A 111 -12.11 10.31 14.08
N ARG A 112 -12.32 10.50 15.39
CA ARG A 112 -11.30 11.02 16.31
C ARG A 112 -10.00 10.19 16.30
N ARG A 113 -10.14 8.88 16.10
CA ARG A 113 -9.03 7.92 16.05
C ARG A 113 -8.09 8.14 14.86
N TYR A 114 -8.62 8.59 13.72
CA TYR A 114 -7.90 8.67 12.44
C TYR A 114 -7.51 10.10 12.04
N GLN A 115 -8.08 11.12 12.68
CA GLN A 115 -7.87 12.52 12.31
C GLN A 115 -6.39 12.90 12.24
N TRP A 116 -5.57 12.44 13.19
CA TRP A 116 -4.13 12.72 13.18
C TRP A 116 -3.40 12.04 12.02
N VAL A 117 -3.85 10.85 11.59
CA VAL A 117 -3.31 10.15 10.42
C VAL A 117 -3.64 10.92 9.15
N CYS A 118 -4.89 11.39 9.01
CA CYS A 118 -5.27 12.23 7.87
C CYS A 118 -4.47 13.53 7.81
N SER A 119 -4.26 14.18 8.96
CA SER A 119 -3.40 15.37 9.03
C SER A 119 -1.98 15.04 8.59
N LEU A 120 -1.39 13.97 9.10
CA LEU A 120 -0.06 13.53 8.71
C LEU A 120 0.03 13.23 7.20
N GLN A 121 -0.94 12.50 6.64
CA GLN A 121 -0.94 12.17 5.22
C GLN A 121 -0.97 13.42 4.34
N ARG A 122 -1.76 14.44 4.71
CA ARG A 122 -1.82 15.70 3.95
C ARG A 122 -0.51 16.47 4.02
N GLU A 123 0.12 16.54 5.20
CA GLU A 123 1.42 17.21 5.36
C GLU A 123 2.54 16.51 4.60
N LEU A 124 2.46 15.18 4.48
CA LEU A 124 3.46 14.36 3.78
C LEU A 124 3.12 14.07 2.31
N THR A 125 1.98 14.57 1.82
CA THR A 125 1.43 14.26 0.48
C THR A 125 1.32 12.74 0.23
N LEU A 126 0.91 12.00 1.26
CA LEU A 126 0.67 10.56 1.19
C LEU A 126 -0.75 10.28 0.66
N PRO A 127 -0.99 9.08 0.09
CA PRO A 127 -2.31 8.67 -0.36
C PRO A 127 -3.35 8.76 0.76
N GLU A 128 -4.59 9.11 0.42
CA GLU A 128 -5.70 9.17 1.40
C GLU A 128 -6.07 7.77 1.93
N ILE A 129 -6.61 7.71 3.15
CA ILE A 129 -7.16 6.47 3.73
C ILE A 129 -8.39 6.05 2.93
N VAL A 130 -8.46 4.78 2.60
CA VAL A 130 -9.71 4.12 2.17
C VAL A 130 -10.44 3.64 3.41
N ASP A 131 -11.70 4.02 3.55
CA ASP A 131 -12.52 3.67 4.69
C ASP A 131 -13.89 3.11 4.28
N ALA A 132 -14.61 2.54 5.25
CA ALA A 132 -15.86 1.83 5.00
C ALA A 132 -17.03 2.25 5.89
N SER A 133 -16.76 2.97 6.99
CA SER A 133 -17.81 3.47 7.88
C SER A 133 -18.14 4.93 7.58
N ASN A 134 -19.42 5.28 7.68
CA ASN A 134 -19.88 6.68 7.73
C ASN A 134 -20.15 7.15 9.17
N ASP A 135 -19.95 6.27 10.15
CA ASP A 135 -20.12 6.55 11.57
C ASP A 135 -18.76 6.89 12.20
N ARG A 136 -18.71 8.00 12.93
CA ARG A 136 -17.47 8.52 13.54
C ARG A 136 -16.89 7.62 14.62
N ASP A 137 -17.75 6.82 15.26
CA ASP A 137 -17.39 6.06 16.45
C ASP A 137 -17.56 4.54 16.25
N ALA A 138 -18.05 4.10 15.08
CA ALA A 138 -18.24 2.69 14.77
C ALA A 138 -17.41 2.23 13.57
N GLU A 139 -16.93 0.98 13.67
CA GLU A 139 -16.32 0.27 12.55
C GLU A 139 -17.40 -0.43 11.72
N ALA A 140 -17.24 -0.41 10.41
CA ALA A 140 -18.08 -1.14 9.48
C ALA A 140 -17.82 -2.64 9.57
N ASP A 141 -18.85 -3.43 9.24
CA ASP A 141 -18.75 -4.88 9.22
C ASP A 141 -17.77 -5.42 8.17
N THR A 142 -17.48 -4.64 7.13
CA THR A 142 -16.63 -4.97 6.00
C THR A 142 -15.77 -3.77 5.63
N LYS A 143 -14.60 -4.01 5.04
CA LYS A 143 -13.75 -2.95 4.46
C LYS A 143 -14.00 -2.77 2.97
N ASN A 144 -13.54 -1.65 2.40
CA ASN A 144 -13.65 -1.36 0.99
C ASN A 144 -12.41 -1.85 0.21
N TRP A 145 -12.30 -3.18 0.05
CA TRP A 145 -11.16 -3.83 -0.62
C TRP A 145 -11.02 -3.45 -2.10
N ASP A 146 -12.15 -3.21 -2.77
CA ASP A 146 -12.19 -2.82 -4.19
C ASP A 146 -11.56 -1.45 -4.41
N GLU A 147 -12.01 -0.44 -3.64
CA GLU A 147 -11.41 0.90 -3.68
C GLU A 147 -9.93 0.85 -3.26
N ALA A 148 -9.58 0.08 -2.22
CA ALA A 148 -8.19 -0.04 -1.78
C ALA A 148 -7.26 -0.61 -2.88
N LEU A 149 -7.72 -1.64 -3.60
CA LEU A 149 -6.98 -2.21 -4.73
C LEU A 149 -6.91 -1.22 -5.91
N HIS A 150 -8.02 -0.54 -6.21
CA HIS A 150 -8.06 0.47 -7.27
C HIS A 150 -7.04 1.59 -7.01
N ARG A 151 -7.04 2.16 -5.81
CA ARG A 151 -6.07 3.19 -5.39
C ARG A 151 -4.64 2.70 -5.44
N LEU A 152 -4.38 1.45 -5.04
CA LEU A 152 -3.04 0.90 -5.11
C LEU A 152 -2.55 0.83 -6.56
N ARG A 153 -3.40 0.37 -7.49
CA ARG A 153 -3.07 0.33 -8.92
C ARG A 153 -2.78 1.73 -9.48
N GLU A 154 -3.59 2.74 -9.13
CA GLU A 154 -3.34 4.13 -9.54
C GLU A 154 -1.95 4.60 -9.09
N LEU A 155 -1.54 4.30 -7.86
CA LEU A 155 -0.22 4.66 -7.34
C LEU A 155 0.92 3.92 -8.06
N MET A 156 0.72 2.65 -8.39
CA MET A 156 1.70 1.85 -9.13
C MET A 156 1.88 2.36 -10.56
N GLU A 157 0.79 2.71 -11.24
CA GLU A 157 0.81 3.27 -12.60
C GLU A 157 1.44 4.66 -12.64
N ALA A 158 1.20 5.49 -11.63
CA ALA A 158 1.76 6.84 -11.53
C ALA A 158 3.29 6.82 -11.28
N GLY A 159 3.81 5.70 -10.76
CA GLY A 159 5.23 5.46 -10.55
C GLY A 159 5.88 6.31 -9.45
N PRO A 160 7.20 6.16 -9.23
CA PRO A 160 7.92 6.79 -8.12
C PRO A 160 7.85 8.32 -8.09
N CYS A 161 7.76 8.95 -9.27
CA CYS A 161 7.73 10.40 -9.43
C CYS A 161 6.45 11.04 -8.87
N ALA A 162 5.32 10.32 -8.87
CA ALA A 162 4.08 10.82 -8.31
C ALA A 162 4.12 10.92 -6.78
N GLN A 163 4.89 10.04 -6.12
CA GLN A 163 5.04 10.02 -4.66
C GLN A 163 6.20 10.91 -4.16
N HIS A 164 7.21 11.19 -4.99
CA HIS A 164 8.43 11.88 -4.58
C HIS A 164 8.47 13.40 -4.85
N ASN A 165 7.50 13.96 -5.58
CA ASN A 165 7.56 15.37 -6.00
C ASN A 165 7.52 16.41 -4.86
N CYS A 166 7.26 16.01 -3.61
CA CYS A 166 7.28 16.93 -2.45
C CYS A 166 8.51 16.80 -1.54
N TYR A 167 9.13 15.62 -1.43
CA TYR A 167 10.18 15.37 -0.41
C TYR A 167 11.58 15.83 -0.80
N HIS A 168 11.89 15.94 -2.10
CA HIS A 168 13.22 16.39 -2.54
C HIS A 168 13.53 17.85 -2.22
N ASN A 169 12.54 18.68 -1.85
CA ASN A 169 12.80 20.06 -1.44
C ASN A 169 13.31 20.20 0.01
N VAL A 170 13.14 19.19 0.87
CA VAL A 170 13.60 19.24 2.28
C VAL A 170 15.00 18.64 2.46
N ARG A 171 15.38 17.64 1.65
CA ARG A 171 16.74 17.06 1.68
C ARG A 171 17.78 17.83 0.85
N ARG A 172 17.37 18.85 0.08
CA ARG A 172 18.26 19.73 -0.70
C ARG A 172 19.17 20.65 0.13
N GLY A 173 19.23 20.47 1.45
CA GLY A 173 20.14 21.19 2.34
C GLY A 173 21.45 20.47 2.68
N PHE A 174 21.67 19.21 2.28
CA PHE A 174 22.80 18.43 2.84
C PHE A 174 23.73 17.64 1.90
N ASP A 175 23.45 17.49 0.60
CA ASP A 175 24.46 16.93 -0.31
C ASP A 175 24.15 17.25 -1.78
N GLU A 176 25.01 18.03 -2.44
CA GLU A 176 24.89 18.38 -3.86
C GLU A 176 25.61 17.38 -4.80
N SER A 177 26.23 16.32 -4.29
CA SER A 177 27.12 15.47 -5.10
C SER A 177 26.45 14.34 -5.89
N LEU A 178 25.16 14.06 -5.70
CA LEU A 178 24.44 12.97 -6.37
C LEU A 178 23.40 13.45 -7.38
N ARG A 179 23.82 14.33 -8.31
CA ARG A 179 23.01 14.69 -9.49
C ARG A 179 23.29 13.73 -10.63
N HIS A 180 22.85 12.47 -10.56
CA HIS A 180 22.82 11.58 -11.74
C HIS A 180 21.41 11.02 -11.95
N THR A 181 20.75 11.56 -12.98
CA THR A 181 19.80 10.93 -13.90
C THR A 181 18.72 10.01 -13.30
N CYS A 182 17.51 10.56 -13.13
CA CYS A 182 16.28 9.81 -13.39
C CYS A 182 15.56 10.48 -14.57
N CYS A 183 15.46 9.74 -15.67
CA CYS A 183 14.42 9.89 -16.68
C CYS A 183 13.24 9.00 -16.27
#